data_AF-A0A838IKA4-F1
#
_entry.id   AF-A0A838IKA4-F1
#
_cell.length_a   1.000
_cell.length_b   1.000
_cell.length_c   1.000
_cell.angle_alpha   90.00
_cell.angle_beta   90.00
_cell.angle_gamma   90.00
#
_symmetry.space_group_name_H-M   'P 1'
#
loop_
_entity.id
_entity.type
_entity.pdbx_description
1 polymer ?
#
loop_
_entity_poly.entity_id
_entity_poly.type
_entity_poly.pdbx_seq_one_letter_code
_entity_poly.pdbx_strand_id
1 'polypeptide(L)'
;MRQSQPVISLLLAGVVAVVAASGCKSDEDKIKEVIARGVEDCRKGTETFVEVAVFDRTKRKLLREACAEPIGEVTMRTEWAGVLKTGPIEWQAGADKETGAWVLTGATWNDMERALRFRSDTDAPRDVYERAEEALAGAQAGFEKSQWVRLERLKNLLDLRGKSRGAGDPDPASIGDAARKQLEETVAWAAENEQADVGAEARLLTIEHLRRYRSRQEMALEAIGSQDEWLIKSIESELKEGNKAEAEKIRAELKERQANAGKEREIVSTRIEAAKTNICSEMSKLTATGVTDNELRARVVDALAGANCTPPAQAKD
;
A
#
# COMPACT_ATOMS: atom_id res chain seq x y z
N MET A 1 29.44 27.44 25.27
CA MET A 1 29.22 28.63 24.42
C MET A 1 29.44 28.20 22.97
N ARG A 2 28.52 28.22 22.02
CA ARG A 2 27.12 28.64 21.91
C ARG A 2 26.35 27.48 21.26
N GLN A 3 25.15 27.19 21.80
CA GLN A 3 24.14 26.41 21.12
C GLN A 3 23.55 27.24 19.97
N SER A 4 23.36 26.61 18.82
CA SER A 4 22.57 27.15 17.71
C SER A 4 21.56 26.09 17.29
N GLN A 5 20.32 26.25 17.74
CA GLN A 5 19.10 25.72 17.16
C GLN A 5 18.03 26.83 17.28
N PRO A 6 16.92 26.77 16.55
CA PRO A 6 16.75 26.50 15.12
C PRO A 6 15.90 27.62 14.48
N VAL A 7 15.93 27.74 13.15
CA VAL A 7 14.94 28.56 12.43
C VAL A 7 13.66 27.74 12.33
N ILE A 8 12.68 28.12 13.13
CA ILE A 8 11.31 27.59 13.13
C ILE A 8 10.61 28.13 11.89
N SER A 9 10.37 27.28 10.89
CA SER A 9 9.39 27.55 9.83
C SER A 9 7.98 27.29 10.38
N LEU A 10 7.41 28.34 10.96
CA LEU A 10 5.96 28.51 11.09
C LEU A 10 5.36 28.64 9.68
N LEU A 11 4.38 27.80 9.33
CA LEU A 11 3.18 28.15 8.55
C LEU A 11 2.37 26.88 8.21
N LEU A 12 1.43 26.53 9.08
CA LEU A 12 0.18 25.84 8.72
C LEU A 12 -0.83 26.17 9.82
N ALA A 13 -1.42 27.36 9.70
CA ALA A 13 -2.56 27.76 10.51
C ALA A 13 -3.77 26.90 10.08
N GLY A 14 -4.00 25.80 10.79
CA GLY A 14 -5.28 25.10 10.73
C GLY A 14 -6.35 26.01 11.30
N VAL A 15 -7.21 26.54 10.44
CA VAL A 15 -8.38 27.32 10.85
C VAL A 15 -9.32 26.37 11.57
N VAL A 16 -9.49 26.53 12.88
CA VAL A 16 -10.58 25.87 13.60
C VAL A 16 -11.86 26.58 13.15
N ALA A 17 -12.82 25.82 12.59
CA ALA A 17 -14.12 26.35 12.20
C ALA A 17 -14.89 26.76 13.46
N VAL A 18 -14.79 28.04 13.84
CA VAL A 18 -15.53 28.64 14.95
C VAL A 18 -16.59 29.56 14.34
N VAL A 19 -17.86 29.25 14.59
CA VAL A 19 -18.97 30.16 14.28
C VAL A 19 -19.42 30.80 15.58
N ALA A 20 -18.98 32.04 15.82
CA ALA A 20 -19.55 32.90 16.84
C ALA A 20 -20.77 33.59 16.21
N ALA A 21 -21.99 33.14 16.51
CA ALA A 21 -23.20 33.76 15.98
C ALA A 21 -24.22 34.05 17.09
N SER A 22 -24.28 35.33 17.46
CA SER A 22 -25.49 36.02 17.90
C SER A 22 -26.47 36.14 16.73
N GLY A 23 -27.53 35.32 16.67
CA GLY A 23 -28.63 35.43 15.69
C GLY A 23 -29.44 34.14 15.48
N CYS A 24 -30.75 34.27 15.20
CA CYS A 24 -31.81 33.24 15.17
C CYS A 24 -31.68 32.08 14.14
N LYS A 25 -30.51 31.44 13.98
CA LYS A 25 -30.39 30.19 13.22
C LYS A 25 -30.77 28.98 14.09
N SER A 26 -31.41 27.98 13.49
CA SER A 26 -31.65 26.70 14.17
C SER A 26 -30.32 26.01 14.48
N ASP A 27 -30.30 25.13 15.49
CA ASP A 27 -29.08 24.40 15.84
C ASP A 27 -28.64 23.44 14.73
N GLU A 28 -29.60 22.89 13.99
CA GLU A 28 -29.34 22.10 12.78
C GLU A 28 -28.59 22.93 11.72
N ASP A 29 -28.99 24.19 11.48
CA ASP A 29 -28.32 25.06 10.51
C ASP A 29 -26.90 25.41 10.94
N LYS A 30 -26.66 25.59 12.24
CA LYS A 30 -25.31 25.85 12.78
C LYS A 30 -24.40 24.63 12.60
N ILE A 31 -24.92 23.43 12.85
CA ILE A 31 -24.20 22.17 12.60
C ILE A 31 -23.86 22.02 11.12
N LYS A 32 -24.83 22.24 10.23
CA LYS A 32 -24.61 22.21 8.77
C LYS A 32 -23.52 23.19 8.36
N GLU A 33 -23.57 24.42 8.86
CA GLU A 33 -22.60 25.45 8.51
C GLU A 33 -21.17 25.09 8.95
N VAL A 34 -20.99 24.65 10.19
CA VAL A 34 -19.67 24.25 10.71
C VAL A 34 -19.10 23.09 9.92
N ILE A 35 -19.90 22.05 9.68
CA ILE A 35 -19.42 20.88 8.94
C ILE A 35 -19.18 21.21 7.47
N ALA A 36 -20.05 21.99 6.82
CA ALA A 36 -19.87 22.40 5.43
C ALA A 36 -18.55 23.15 5.23
N ARG A 37 -18.13 23.99 6.18
CA ARG A 37 -16.80 24.62 6.16
C ARG A 37 -15.69 23.58 6.24
N GLY A 38 -15.76 22.63 7.17
CA GLY A 38 -14.76 21.56 7.29
C GLY A 38 -14.66 20.66 6.05
N VAL A 39 -15.79 20.34 5.42
CA VAL A 39 -15.85 19.60 4.15
C VAL A 39 -15.20 20.42 3.03
N GLU A 40 -15.49 21.72 2.96
CA GLU A 40 -14.92 22.61 1.96
C GLU A 40 -13.40 22.76 2.11
N ASP A 41 -12.91 22.86 3.34
CA ASP A 41 -11.47 22.88 3.64
C ASP A 41 -10.81 21.56 3.20
N CYS A 42 -11.47 20.41 3.41
CA CYS A 42 -11.00 19.13 2.90
C CYS A 42 -10.95 19.10 1.36
N ARG A 43 -11.98 19.61 0.67
CA ARG A 43 -12.04 19.64 -0.80
C ARG A 43 -10.97 20.51 -1.43
N LYS A 44 -10.63 21.65 -0.79
CA LYS A 44 -9.62 22.60 -1.27
C LYS A 44 -8.18 22.13 -1.09
N GLY A 45 -7.96 21.05 -0.33
CA GLY A 45 -6.63 20.48 -0.19
C GLY A 45 -6.05 20.03 -1.54
N THR A 46 -4.72 20.09 -1.65
CA THR A 46 -3.99 19.64 -2.85
C THR A 46 -3.52 18.20 -2.73
N GLU A 47 -3.29 17.74 -1.50
CA GLU A 47 -2.78 16.41 -1.19
C GLU A 47 -3.86 15.31 -1.30
N THR A 48 -3.43 14.05 -1.41
CA THR A 48 -4.32 12.88 -1.36
C THR A 48 -5.05 12.80 -0.02
N PHE A 49 -4.33 13.06 1.08
CA PHE A 49 -4.88 13.14 2.43
C PHE A 49 -4.78 14.56 2.96
N VAL A 50 -5.91 15.09 3.41
CA VAL A 50 -6.00 16.44 3.98
C VAL A 50 -6.13 16.34 5.48
N GLU A 51 -5.33 17.14 6.19
CA GLU A 51 -5.43 17.27 7.63
C GLU A 51 -6.52 18.28 7.99
N VAL A 52 -7.62 17.81 8.57
CA VAL A 52 -8.68 18.67 9.10
C VAL A 52 -8.51 18.81 10.61
N ALA A 53 -8.40 20.06 11.08
CA ALA A 53 -8.35 20.36 12.50
C ALA A 53 -9.76 20.27 13.10
N VAL A 54 -9.89 19.54 14.21
CA VAL A 54 -11.10 19.50 15.03
C VAL A 54 -10.87 20.25 16.35
N PHE A 55 -11.94 20.51 17.10
CA PHE A 55 -11.96 21.40 18.26
C PHE A 55 -10.94 21.04 19.35
N ASP A 56 -10.69 19.75 19.58
CA ASP A 56 -9.70 19.26 20.56
C ASP A 56 -8.24 19.44 20.12
N ARG A 57 -8.01 20.22 19.05
CA ARG A 57 -6.72 20.46 18.40
C ARG A 57 -6.09 19.22 17.79
N THR A 58 -6.80 18.10 17.73
CA THR A 58 -6.37 16.95 16.95
C THR A 58 -6.60 17.21 15.47
N LYS A 59 -5.75 16.58 14.64
CA LYS A 59 -5.87 16.62 13.20
C LYS A 59 -6.32 15.26 12.71
N ARG A 60 -7.35 15.24 11.86
CA ARG A 60 -7.86 14.04 11.22
C ARG A 60 -7.38 14.02 9.77
N LYS A 61 -6.73 12.93 9.37
CA LYS A 61 -6.30 12.72 7.98
C LYS A 61 -7.45 12.10 7.21
N LEU A 62 -8.00 12.86 6.27
CA LEU A 62 -9.14 12.45 5.47
C LEU A 62 -8.72 12.28 4.01
N LEU A 63 -9.22 11.24 3.36
CA LEU A 63 -9.02 11.06 1.92
C LEU A 63 -9.81 12.16 1.18
N ARG A 64 -9.10 13.00 0.41
CA ARG A 64 -9.70 14.13 -0.29
C ARG A 64 -10.83 13.73 -1.22
N GLU A 65 -10.66 12.61 -1.92
CA GLU A 65 -11.67 12.05 -2.82
C GLU A 65 -13.02 11.81 -2.12
N ALA A 66 -13.00 11.31 -0.88
CA ALA A 66 -14.22 11.06 -0.11
C ALA A 66 -14.91 12.38 0.33
N CYS A 67 -14.16 13.47 0.48
CA CYS A 67 -14.71 14.79 0.78
C CYS A 67 -15.41 15.42 -0.41
N ALA A 68 -15.16 14.97 -1.65
CA ALA A 68 -15.84 15.45 -2.85
C ALA A 68 -17.31 15.00 -2.93
N GLU A 69 -17.70 14.02 -2.11
CA GLU A 69 -19.08 13.53 -2.08
C GLU A 69 -20.08 14.61 -1.64
N PRO A 70 -21.35 14.50 -2.09
CA PRO A 70 -22.43 15.32 -1.59
C PRO A 70 -22.53 15.27 -0.06
N ILE A 71 -22.85 16.42 0.53
CA ILE A 71 -23.14 16.54 1.97
C ILE A 71 -24.52 15.92 2.20
N GLY A 72 -24.57 14.90 3.06
CA GLY A 72 -25.82 14.27 3.47
C GLY A 72 -26.64 15.11 4.45
N GLU A 73 -27.76 14.54 4.90
CA GLU A 73 -28.62 15.18 5.89
C GLU A 73 -27.99 15.17 7.29
N VAL A 74 -28.35 16.18 8.10
CA VAL A 74 -27.94 16.22 9.50
C VAL A 74 -28.81 15.29 10.31
N THR A 75 -28.17 14.40 11.05
CA THR A 75 -28.82 13.61 12.11
C THR A 75 -28.44 14.23 13.45
N MET A 76 -29.40 14.85 14.12
CA MET A 76 -29.21 15.36 15.47
C MET A 76 -29.01 14.17 16.43
N ARG A 77 -27.90 14.18 17.20
CA ARG A 77 -27.67 13.21 18.29
C ARG A 77 -28.20 13.72 19.61
N THR A 78 -28.17 15.03 19.80
CA THR A 78 -28.75 15.77 20.92
C THR A 78 -29.25 17.12 20.41
N GLU A 79 -29.85 17.92 21.27
CA GLU A 79 -30.19 19.33 20.97
C GLU A 79 -28.95 20.18 20.61
N TRP A 80 -27.74 19.81 21.08
CA TRP A 80 -26.52 20.61 20.92
C TRP A 80 -25.43 19.95 20.05
N ALA A 81 -25.73 18.80 19.44
CA ALA A 81 -24.75 18.04 18.68
C ALA A 81 -25.42 17.20 17.61
N GLY A 82 -24.79 17.14 16.44
CA GLY A 82 -25.27 16.36 15.32
C GLY A 82 -24.13 15.82 14.47
N VAL A 83 -24.52 14.94 13.56
CA VAL A 83 -23.61 14.32 12.60
C VAL A 83 -24.15 14.43 11.19
N LEU A 84 -23.26 14.46 10.22
CA LEU A 84 -23.60 14.27 8.82
C LEU A 84 -22.51 13.47 8.12
N LYS A 85 -22.83 12.95 6.93
CA LYS A 85 -21.87 12.17 6.13
C LYS A 85 -21.50 12.85 4.82
N THR A 86 -20.26 12.68 4.40
CA THR A 86 -19.82 12.85 3.00
C THR A 86 -19.15 11.55 2.57
N GLY A 87 -19.84 10.76 1.73
CA GLY A 87 -19.41 9.40 1.44
C GLY A 87 -19.24 8.57 2.73
N PRO A 88 -18.07 7.94 2.95
CA PRO A 88 -17.80 7.15 4.15
C PRO A 88 -17.44 7.98 5.40
N ILE A 89 -17.20 9.29 5.26
CA ILE A 89 -16.73 10.14 6.36
C ILE A 89 -17.94 10.58 7.19
N GLU A 90 -17.91 10.28 8.49
CA GLU A 90 -18.84 10.85 9.47
C GLU A 90 -18.22 12.10 10.09
N TRP A 91 -18.89 13.23 9.90
CA TRP A 91 -18.55 14.52 10.47
C TRP A 91 -19.43 14.78 11.69
N GLN A 92 -18.83 15.36 12.73
CA GLN A 92 -19.50 15.63 14.00
C GLN A 92 -19.26 17.08 14.37
N ALA A 93 -20.33 17.78 14.74
CA ALA A 93 -20.24 19.13 15.28
C ALA A 93 -21.18 19.30 16.47
N GLY A 94 -20.83 20.23 17.35
CA GLY A 94 -21.64 20.57 18.49
C GLY A 94 -21.25 21.91 19.11
N ALA A 95 -22.06 22.35 20.07
CA ALA A 95 -21.77 23.53 20.86
C ALA A 95 -20.71 23.21 21.92
N ASP A 96 -19.64 24.00 21.95
CA ASP A 96 -18.68 24.00 23.03
C ASP A 96 -19.34 24.50 24.32
N LYS A 97 -19.12 23.78 25.42
CA LYS A 97 -19.82 24.03 26.69
C LYS A 97 -19.32 25.29 27.41
N GLU A 98 -18.08 25.69 27.16
CA GLU A 98 -17.47 26.84 27.85
C GLU A 98 -17.77 28.15 27.12
N THR A 99 -17.68 28.14 25.79
CA THR A 99 -17.81 29.34 24.95
C THR A 99 -19.18 29.48 24.28
N GLY A 100 -19.96 28.39 24.22
CA GLY A 100 -21.20 28.34 23.44
C GLY A 100 -20.99 28.38 21.92
N ALA A 101 -19.74 28.34 21.45
CA ALA A 101 -19.41 28.37 20.04
C ALA A 101 -19.67 27.01 19.39
N TRP A 102 -20.17 27.02 18.15
CA TRP A 102 -20.35 25.80 17.38
C TRP A 102 -19.04 25.44 16.69
N VAL A 103 -18.61 24.20 16.89
CA VAL A 103 -17.27 23.73 16.51
C VAL A 103 -17.34 22.33 15.92
N LEU A 104 -16.39 22.03 15.03
CA LEU A 104 -16.23 20.69 14.48
C LEU A 104 -15.58 19.82 15.56
N THR A 105 -16.29 18.81 16.05
CA THR A 105 -15.82 17.94 17.15
C THR A 105 -15.19 16.65 16.63
N GLY A 106 -15.45 16.27 15.39
CA GLY A 106 -14.90 15.04 14.82
C GLY A 106 -15.08 14.93 13.31
N ALA A 107 -14.18 14.19 12.68
CA ALA A 107 -14.31 13.71 11.31
C ALA A 107 -13.65 12.34 11.25
N THR A 108 -14.45 11.29 11.02
CA THR A 108 -14.00 9.91 11.19
C THR A 108 -14.37 9.04 10.01
N TRP A 109 -13.40 8.24 9.55
CA TRP A 109 -13.61 7.08 8.69
C TRP A 109 -12.80 5.92 9.25
N ASN A 110 -13.44 5.13 10.12
CA ASN A 110 -12.76 4.17 10.99
C ASN A 110 -11.90 3.15 10.23
N ASP A 111 -12.41 2.61 9.12
CA ASP A 111 -11.66 1.67 8.28
C ASP A 111 -10.41 2.30 7.67
N MET A 112 -10.52 3.52 7.14
CA MET A 112 -9.37 4.24 6.60
C MET A 112 -8.33 4.59 7.68
N GLU A 113 -8.77 5.06 8.85
CA GLU A 113 -7.87 5.36 9.96
C GLU A 113 -7.10 4.11 10.43
N ARG A 114 -7.79 2.96 10.52
CA ARG A 114 -7.14 1.68 10.83
C ARG A 114 -6.15 1.26 9.74
N ALA A 115 -6.54 1.36 8.47
CA ALA A 115 -5.68 1.02 7.35
C ALA A 115 -4.39 1.85 7.35
N LEU A 116 -4.50 3.18 7.48
CA LEU A 116 -3.36 4.09 7.56
C LEU A 116 -2.45 3.79 8.75
N ARG A 117 -3.02 3.44 9.91
CA ARG A 117 -2.24 3.06 11.09
C ARG A 117 -1.44 1.79 10.84
N PHE A 118 -2.07 0.73 10.33
CA PHE A 118 -1.38 -0.54 10.08
C PHE A 118 -0.32 -0.43 8.98
N ARG A 119 -0.49 0.48 8.03
CA ARG A 119 0.44 0.69 6.90
C ARG A 119 1.53 1.72 7.15
N SER A 120 1.66 2.22 8.38
CA SER A 120 2.71 3.17 8.73
C SER A 120 4.11 2.55 8.82
N ASP A 121 4.21 1.22 8.91
CA ASP A 121 5.47 0.47 8.95
C ASP A 121 5.67 -0.32 7.65
N THR A 122 6.76 -0.04 6.94
CA THR A 122 7.07 -0.65 5.64
C THR A 122 7.71 -2.03 5.74
N ASP A 123 8.10 -2.49 6.93
CA ASP A 123 8.63 -3.85 7.17
C ASP A 123 7.83 -4.62 8.22
N ALA A 124 6.54 -4.30 8.32
CA ALA A 124 5.66 -4.91 9.31
C ALA A 124 5.59 -6.45 9.18
N PRO A 125 5.33 -7.17 10.28
CA PRO A 125 5.09 -8.60 10.22
C PRO A 125 3.79 -8.93 9.47
N ARG A 126 3.67 -10.20 9.04
CA ARG A 126 2.56 -10.69 8.20
C ARG A 126 1.17 -10.35 8.77
N ASP A 127 0.97 -10.49 10.07
CA ASP A 127 -0.32 -10.24 10.74
C ASP A 127 -0.75 -8.76 10.68
N VAL A 128 0.19 -7.83 10.54
CA VAL A 128 -0.12 -6.41 10.33
C VAL A 128 -0.67 -6.17 8.92
N TYR A 129 -0.09 -6.82 7.91
CA TYR A 129 -0.61 -6.76 6.54
C TYR A 129 -1.99 -7.41 6.39
N GLU A 130 -2.27 -8.50 7.12
CA GLU A 130 -3.59 -9.14 7.17
C GLU A 130 -4.64 -8.20 7.81
N ARG A 131 -4.30 -7.53 8.92
CA ARG A 131 -5.17 -6.53 9.54
C ARG A 131 -5.34 -5.27 8.69
N ALA A 132 -4.30 -4.87 7.96
CA ALA A 132 -4.38 -3.79 6.98
C ALA A 132 -5.32 -4.15 5.82
N GLU A 133 -5.28 -5.40 5.35
CA GLU A 133 -6.19 -5.88 4.30
C GLU A 133 -7.64 -5.84 4.75
N GLU A 134 -7.95 -6.29 5.97
CA GLU A 134 -9.30 -6.22 6.52
C GLU A 134 -9.81 -4.77 6.57
N ALA A 135 -8.99 -3.84 7.04
CA ALA A 135 -9.33 -2.42 7.09
C ALA A 135 -9.47 -1.79 5.69
N LEU A 136 -8.62 -2.14 4.73
CA LEU A 136 -8.71 -1.66 3.35
C LEU A 136 -9.92 -2.24 2.62
N ALA A 137 -10.27 -3.50 2.84
CA ALA A 137 -11.49 -4.11 2.30
C ALA A 137 -12.74 -3.42 2.87
N GLY A 138 -12.76 -3.13 4.18
CA GLY A 138 -13.83 -2.34 4.81
C GLY A 138 -13.92 -0.92 4.23
N ALA A 139 -12.78 -0.27 4.00
CA ALA A 139 -12.73 1.04 3.35
C ALA A 139 -13.26 0.97 1.91
N GLN A 140 -12.90 -0.06 1.13
CA GLN A 140 -13.36 -0.21 -0.25
C GLN A 140 -14.86 -0.45 -0.30
N ALA A 141 -15.41 -1.27 0.60
CA ALA A 141 -16.85 -1.49 0.70
C ALA A 141 -17.61 -0.21 1.09
N GLY A 142 -17.03 0.62 1.97
CA GLY A 142 -17.62 1.90 2.35
C GLY A 142 -17.51 3.00 1.28
N PHE A 143 -16.58 2.86 0.32
CA PHE A 143 -16.35 3.83 -0.73
C PHE A 143 -15.81 3.17 -2.01
N GLU A 144 -16.67 2.42 -2.69
CA GLU A 144 -16.30 1.52 -3.79
C GLU A 144 -15.67 2.22 -4.99
N LYS A 145 -15.95 3.51 -5.18
CA LYS A 145 -15.38 4.30 -6.28
C LYS A 145 -13.98 4.83 -6.01
N SER A 146 -13.43 4.60 -4.81
CA SER A 146 -12.12 5.14 -4.47
C SER A 146 -11.00 4.49 -5.27
N GLN A 147 -10.34 5.30 -6.09
CA GLN A 147 -9.15 4.90 -6.83
C GLN A 147 -8.02 4.52 -5.87
N TRP A 148 -7.80 5.36 -4.87
CA TRP A 148 -6.72 5.19 -3.90
C TRP A 148 -6.86 3.89 -3.11
N VAL A 149 -8.06 3.60 -2.58
CA VAL A 149 -8.27 2.38 -1.78
C VAL A 149 -8.02 1.12 -2.62
N ARG A 150 -8.48 1.09 -3.88
CA ARG A 150 -8.30 -0.07 -4.77
C ARG A 150 -6.83 -0.39 -5.02
N LEU A 151 -6.04 0.64 -5.32
CA LEU A 151 -4.59 0.50 -5.55
C LEU A 151 -3.86 0.11 -4.27
N GLU A 152 -4.22 0.69 -3.14
CA GLU A 152 -3.54 0.41 -1.88
C GLU A 152 -3.88 -0.96 -1.32
N ARG A 153 -5.09 -1.45 -1.55
CA ARG A 153 -5.48 -2.84 -1.29
C ARG A 153 -4.66 -3.80 -2.14
N LEU A 154 -4.50 -3.54 -3.44
CA LEU A 154 -3.64 -4.35 -4.30
C LEU A 154 -2.19 -4.36 -3.80
N LYS A 155 -1.63 -3.19 -3.49
CA LYS A 155 -0.27 -3.06 -2.96
C LYS A 155 -0.08 -3.84 -1.66
N ASN A 156 -1.03 -3.72 -0.73
CA ASN A 156 -1.03 -4.45 0.53
C ASN A 156 -1.04 -5.98 0.31
N LEU A 157 -1.88 -6.48 -0.60
CA LEU A 157 -1.93 -7.90 -0.95
C LEU A 157 -0.65 -8.41 -1.63
N LEU A 158 -0.01 -7.59 -2.46
CA LEU A 158 1.29 -7.93 -3.06
C LEU A 158 2.38 -8.01 -1.98
N ASP A 159 2.43 -7.07 -1.05
CA ASP A 159 3.39 -7.10 0.07
C ASP A 159 3.13 -8.31 0.99
N LEU A 160 1.86 -8.58 1.30
CA LEU A 160 1.45 -9.78 2.04
C LEU A 160 1.88 -11.07 1.32
N ARG A 161 1.73 -11.14 -0.01
CA ARG A 161 2.25 -12.24 -0.82
C ARG A 161 3.76 -12.38 -0.68
N GLY A 162 4.49 -11.26 -0.62
CA GLY A 162 5.91 -11.22 -0.33
C GLY A 162 6.27 -11.95 0.97
N LYS A 163 5.49 -11.72 2.03
CA LYS A 163 5.71 -12.26 3.38
C LYS A 163 5.18 -13.69 3.56
N SER A 164 4.22 -14.13 2.74
CA SER A 164 3.57 -15.44 2.91
C SER A 164 4.18 -16.58 2.08
N ARG A 165 5.07 -16.28 1.14
CA ARG A 165 5.79 -17.31 0.37
C ARG A 165 6.64 -18.19 1.30
N GLY A 166 6.45 -19.50 1.20
CA GLY A 166 7.18 -20.50 1.98
C GLY A 166 7.65 -21.68 1.13
N ALA A 167 8.41 -22.59 1.74
CA ALA A 167 8.98 -23.76 1.05
C ALA A 167 7.92 -24.71 0.47
N GLY A 168 6.72 -24.76 1.07
CA GLY A 168 5.59 -25.59 0.61
C GLY A 168 4.60 -24.87 -0.31
N ASP A 169 4.91 -23.66 -0.76
CA ASP A 169 4.05 -22.92 -1.68
C ASP A 169 4.06 -23.58 -3.07
N PRO A 170 2.90 -24.02 -3.60
CA PRO A 170 2.84 -24.69 -4.90
C PRO A 170 3.11 -23.73 -6.07
N ASP A 171 2.92 -22.42 -5.89
CA ASP A 171 3.12 -21.42 -6.94
C ASP A 171 3.77 -20.14 -6.40
N PRO A 172 5.04 -20.22 -5.96
CA PRO A 172 5.72 -19.09 -5.35
C PRO A 172 6.00 -17.96 -6.36
N ALA A 173 5.94 -18.25 -7.67
CA ALA A 173 6.22 -17.30 -8.73
C ALA A 173 5.03 -16.42 -9.13
N SER A 174 3.82 -16.70 -8.65
CA SER A 174 2.66 -15.82 -8.86
C SER A 174 2.51 -14.75 -7.78
N ILE A 175 1.53 -13.87 -8.02
CA ILE A 175 1.08 -12.86 -7.06
C ILE A 175 0.07 -13.43 -6.05
N GLY A 176 -0.36 -14.68 -6.20
CA GLY A 176 -1.40 -15.33 -5.38
C GLY A 176 -2.82 -14.88 -5.72
N ASP A 177 -3.80 -15.72 -5.37
CA ASP A 177 -5.20 -15.57 -5.79
C ASP A 177 -5.85 -14.27 -5.28
N ALA A 178 -5.56 -13.87 -4.04
CA ALA A 178 -6.13 -12.66 -3.46
C ALA A 178 -5.68 -11.40 -4.21
N ALA A 179 -4.37 -11.27 -4.47
CA ALA A 179 -3.85 -10.14 -5.24
C ALA A 179 -4.30 -10.21 -6.71
N ARG A 180 -4.40 -11.41 -7.30
CA ARG A 180 -4.92 -11.63 -8.66
C ARG A 180 -6.35 -11.13 -8.79
N LYS A 181 -7.22 -11.53 -7.88
CA LYS A 181 -8.61 -11.09 -7.83
C LYS A 181 -8.72 -9.57 -7.69
N GLN A 182 -7.98 -8.97 -6.75
CA GLN A 182 -8.00 -7.51 -6.58
C GLN A 182 -7.48 -6.76 -7.81
N LEU A 183 -6.44 -7.27 -8.48
CA LEU A 183 -5.94 -6.69 -9.74
C LEU A 183 -7.03 -6.72 -10.82
N GLU A 184 -7.68 -7.86 -11.02
CA GLU A 184 -8.73 -8.03 -12.03
C GLU A 184 -9.93 -7.13 -11.74
N GLU A 185 -10.40 -7.08 -10.49
CA GLU A 185 -11.46 -6.17 -10.06
C GLU A 185 -11.09 -4.69 -10.25
N THR A 186 -9.84 -4.32 -9.98
CA THR A 186 -9.36 -2.94 -10.14
C THR A 186 -9.25 -2.55 -11.62
N VAL A 187 -8.75 -3.44 -12.47
CA VAL A 187 -8.63 -3.18 -13.92
C VAL A 187 -10.00 -3.14 -14.59
N ALA A 188 -10.93 -4.04 -14.22
CA ALA A 188 -12.29 -4.03 -14.73
C ALA A 188 -13.00 -2.72 -14.35
N TRP A 189 -12.95 -2.34 -13.07
CA TRP A 189 -13.50 -1.08 -12.60
C TRP A 189 -12.89 0.13 -13.33
N ALA A 190 -11.57 0.14 -13.51
CA ALA A 190 -10.87 1.21 -14.21
C ALA A 190 -11.34 1.36 -15.68
N ALA A 191 -11.59 0.24 -16.37
CA ALA A 191 -12.14 0.26 -17.73
C ALA A 191 -13.58 0.79 -17.76
N GLU A 192 -14.43 0.35 -16.83
CA GLU A 192 -15.84 0.78 -16.73
C GLU A 192 -16.00 2.26 -16.36
N ASN A 193 -15.02 2.84 -15.65
CA ASN A 193 -15.07 4.22 -15.15
C ASN A 193 -14.11 5.16 -15.87
N GLU A 194 -13.57 4.74 -17.02
CA GLU A 194 -12.62 5.52 -17.84
C GLU A 194 -11.37 6.01 -17.08
N GLN A 195 -10.91 5.23 -16.08
CA GLN A 195 -9.75 5.52 -15.23
C GLN A 195 -8.51 4.76 -15.70
N ALA A 196 -8.03 5.03 -16.91
CA ALA A 196 -6.88 4.35 -17.50
C ALA A 196 -5.62 4.40 -16.61
N ASP A 197 -5.40 5.50 -15.89
CA ASP A 197 -4.29 5.67 -14.93
C ASP A 197 -4.31 4.59 -13.84
N VAL A 198 -5.48 4.31 -13.26
CA VAL A 198 -5.64 3.29 -12.20
C VAL A 198 -5.35 1.88 -12.73
N GLY A 199 -5.84 1.57 -13.93
CA GLY A 199 -5.59 0.29 -14.58
C GLY A 199 -4.10 0.08 -14.89
N ALA A 200 -3.42 1.12 -15.37
CA ALA A 200 -1.99 1.09 -15.67
C ALA A 200 -1.13 0.94 -14.40
N GLU A 201 -1.41 1.72 -13.34
CA GLU A 201 -0.69 1.64 -12.07
C GLU A 201 -0.88 0.26 -11.41
N ALA A 202 -2.09 -0.30 -11.42
CA ALA A 202 -2.34 -1.63 -10.86
C ALA A 202 -1.50 -2.74 -11.53
N ARG A 203 -1.36 -2.67 -12.86
CA ARG A 203 -0.50 -3.60 -13.61
C ARG A 203 0.98 -3.35 -13.32
N LEU A 204 1.42 -2.10 -13.27
CA LEU A 204 2.81 -1.75 -12.93
C LEU A 204 3.21 -2.27 -11.54
N LEU A 205 2.38 -2.06 -10.51
CA LEU A 205 2.61 -2.60 -9.16
C LEU A 205 2.81 -4.13 -9.19
N THR A 206 1.99 -4.81 -9.98
CA THR A 206 2.07 -6.27 -10.16
C THR A 206 3.39 -6.69 -10.84
N ILE A 207 3.76 -6.00 -11.93
CA ILE A 207 5.01 -6.23 -12.66
C ILE A 207 6.22 -6.00 -11.76
N GLU A 208 6.25 -4.89 -11.02
CA GLU A 208 7.32 -4.54 -10.09
C GLU A 208 7.48 -5.60 -8.99
N HIS A 209 6.38 -6.07 -8.42
CA HIS A 209 6.40 -7.16 -7.43
C HIS A 209 7.03 -8.44 -7.99
N LEU A 210 6.64 -8.84 -9.20
CA LEU A 210 7.19 -10.03 -9.85
C LEU A 210 8.67 -9.85 -10.22
N ARG A 211 9.09 -8.65 -10.67
CA ARG A 211 10.49 -8.31 -10.91
C ARG A 211 11.34 -8.42 -9.63
N ARG A 212 10.84 -7.90 -8.51
CA ARG A 212 11.49 -8.05 -7.19
C ARG A 212 11.62 -9.51 -6.79
N TYR A 213 10.59 -10.32 -7.02
CA TYR A 213 10.64 -11.76 -6.74
C TYR A 213 11.68 -12.47 -7.63
N ARG A 214 11.67 -12.21 -8.93
CA ARG A 214 12.65 -12.78 -9.88
C ARG A 214 14.08 -12.44 -9.47
N SER A 215 14.36 -11.17 -9.16
CA SER A 215 15.69 -10.73 -8.70
C SER A 215 16.15 -11.47 -7.44
N ARG A 216 15.25 -11.74 -6.48
CA ARG A 216 15.58 -12.58 -5.32
C ARG A 216 15.94 -14.01 -5.70
N GLN A 217 15.28 -14.58 -6.71
CA GLN A 217 15.62 -15.92 -7.19
C GLN A 217 16.94 -15.93 -7.96
N GLU A 218 17.23 -14.90 -8.75
CA GLU A 218 18.53 -14.75 -9.43
C GLU A 218 19.68 -14.66 -8.42
N MET A 219 19.54 -13.83 -7.37
CA MET A 219 20.51 -13.78 -6.27
C MET A 219 20.65 -15.14 -5.54
N ALA A 220 19.53 -15.85 -5.35
CA ALA A 220 19.58 -17.19 -4.75
C ALA A 220 20.32 -18.19 -5.65
N LEU A 221 20.13 -18.12 -6.98
CA LEU A 221 20.83 -18.97 -7.94
C LEU A 221 22.34 -18.71 -7.92
N GLU A 222 22.75 -17.44 -7.91
CA GLU A 222 24.16 -17.02 -7.81
C GLU A 222 24.81 -17.47 -6.48
N ALA A 223 24.04 -17.52 -5.40
CA ALA A 223 24.53 -17.95 -4.10
C ALA A 223 24.80 -19.47 -4.01
N ILE A 224 24.24 -20.30 -4.91
CA ILE A 224 24.42 -21.77 -4.86
C ILE A 224 25.86 -22.15 -5.20
N GLY A 225 26.59 -22.62 -4.18
CA GLY A 225 28.01 -23.01 -4.25
C GLY A 225 28.97 -21.88 -3.88
N SER A 226 28.47 -20.68 -3.56
CA SER A 226 29.32 -19.53 -3.20
C SER A 226 30.11 -19.71 -1.90
N GLN A 227 29.65 -20.59 -0.99
CA GLN A 227 30.29 -20.85 0.30
C GLN A 227 31.24 -22.07 0.27
N ASP A 228 31.31 -22.81 -0.83
CA ASP A 228 32.07 -24.07 -0.90
C ASP A 228 33.57 -23.84 -0.63
N GLU A 229 34.16 -22.80 -1.22
CA GLU A 229 35.57 -22.48 -1.01
C GLU A 229 35.87 -22.09 0.45
N TRP A 230 34.96 -21.37 1.09
CA TRP A 230 35.09 -21.01 2.51
C TRP A 230 34.98 -22.24 3.42
N LEU A 231 34.06 -23.16 3.13
CA LEU A 231 33.92 -24.43 3.86
C LEU A 231 35.18 -25.30 3.70
N ILE A 232 35.74 -25.38 2.49
CA ILE A 232 37.00 -26.10 2.22
C ILE A 232 38.15 -25.52 3.07
N LYS A 233 38.33 -24.20 3.07
CA LYS A 233 39.37 -23.54 3.88
C LYS A 233 39.15 -23.73 5.39
N SER A 234 37.90 -23.73 5.83
CA SER A 234 37.55 -23.96 7.24
C SER A 234 37.91 -25.38 7.67
N ILE A 235 37.63 -26.40 6.84
CA ILE A 235 38.07 -27.79 7.08
C ILE A 235 39.59 -27.85 7.22
N GLU A 236 40.35 -27.18 6.35
CA GLU A 236 41.82 -27.16 6.43
C GLU A 236 42.33 -26.50 7.71
N SER A 237 41.68 -25.44 8.17
CA SER A 237 42.03 -24.74 9.42
C SER A 237 41.78 -25.61 10.65
N GLU A 238 40.59 -26.20 10.76
CA GLU A 238 40.23 -27.08 11.89
C GLU A 238 41.17 -28.30 11.98
N LEU A 239 41.59 -28.85 10.83
CA LEU A 239 42.56 -29.93 10.80
C LEU A 239 43.96 -29.49 11.27
N LYS A 240 44.39 -28.26 10.95
CA LYS A 240 45.67 -27.69 11.43
C LYS A 240 45.65 -27.46 12.94
N GLU A 241 44.50 -27.11 13.49
CA GLU A 241 44.30 -26.88 14.93
C GLU A 241 44.06 -28.18 15.73
N GLY A 242 43.92 -29.32 15.04
CA GLY A 242 43.69 -30.62 15.67
C GLY A 242 42.22 -30.90 16.01
N ASN A 243 41.30 -30.01 15.61
CA ASN A 243 39.85 -30.10 15.85
C ASN A 243 39.16 -31.02 14.84
N LYS A 244 39.53 -32.31 14.85
CA LYS A 244 39.03 -33.30 13.87
C LYS A 244 37.50 -33.44 13.87
N ALA A 245 36.85 -33.28 15.02
CA ALA A 245 35.39 -33.41 15.12
C ALA A 245 34.65 -32.27 14.38
N GLU A 246 35.12 -31.02 14.50
CA GLU A 246 34.52 -29.89 13.79
C GLU A 246 34.80 -29.99 12.28
N ALA A 247 36.02 -30.39 11.90
CA ALA A 247 36.36 -30.62 10.50
C ALA A 247 35.42 -31.66 9.82
N GLU A 248 35.07 -32.75 10.51
CA GLU A 248 34.12 -33.75 9.99
C GLU A 248 32.68 -33.21 9.89
N LYS A 249 32.26 -32.37 10.84
CA LYS A 249 30.96 -31.69 10.79
C LYS A 249 30.87 -30.75 9.58
N ILE A 250 31.90 -29.94 9.33
CA ILE A 250 31.95 -29.04 8.17
C ILE A 250 32.02 -29.84 6.86
N ARG A 251 32.73 -30.97 6.82
CA ARG A 251 32.72 -31.91 5.67
C ARG A 251 31.33 -32.45 5.37
N ALA A 252 30.58 -32.83 6.40
CA ALA A 252 29.21 -33.32 6.25
C ALA A 252 28.31 -32.22 5.66
N GLU A 253 28.42 -30.98 6.16
CA GLU A 253 27.67 -29.83 5.62
C GLU A 253 28.02 -29.55 4.15
N LEU A 254 29.31 -29.52 3.78
CA LEU A 254 29.74 -29.32 2.40
C LEU A 254 29.19 -30.42 1.48
N LYS A 255 29.25 -31.68 1.91
CA LYS A 255 28.73 -32.82 1.14
C LYS A 255 27.23 -32.74 0.96
N GLU A 256 26.48 -32.36 1.99
CA GLU A 256 25.03 -32.16 1.91
C GLU A 256 24.68 -31.04 0.92
N ARG A 257 25.34 -29.88 1.02
CA ARG A 257 25.15 -28.75 0.10
C ARG A 257 25.44 -29.14 -1.34
N GLN A 258 26.56 -29.82 -1.60
CA GLN A 258 26.91 -30.26 -2.95
C GLN A 258 25.95 -31.31 -3.51
N ALA A 259 25.42 -32.20 -2.66
CA ALA A 259 24.40 -33.16 -3.07
C ALA A 259 23.08 -32.49 -3.44
N ASN A 260 22.72 -31.39 -2.77
CA ASN A 260 21.47 -30.65 -3.01
C ASN A 260 21.58 -29.57 -4.09
N ALA A 261 22.78 -29.08 -4.40
CA ALA A 261 23.01 -27.95 -5.30
C ALA A 261 22.37 -28.12 -6.69
N GLY A 262 22.39 -29.32 -7.27
CA GLY A 262 21.76 -29.58 -8.57
C GLY A 262 20.24 -29.36 -8.52
N LYS A 263 19.59 -29.92 -7.50
CA LYS A 263 18.14 -29.78 -7.29
C LYS A 263 17.74 -28.35 -6.96
N GLU A 264 18.54 -27.67 -6.13
CA GLU A 264 18.30 -26.26 -5.79
C GLU A 264 18.40 -25.36 -7.02
N ARG A 265 19.42 -25.55 -7.87
CA ARG A 265 19.57 -24.80 -9.13
C ARG A 265 18.38 -25.00 -10.05
N GLU A 266 17.91 -26.24 -10.21
CA GLU A 266 16.73 -26.54 -11.03
C GLU A 266 15.48 -25.81 -10.48
N ILE A 267 15.19 -25.96 -9.19
CA ILE A 267 14.01 -25.31 -8.56
C ILE A 267 14.05 -23.80 -8.74
N VAL A 268 15.19 -23.17 -8.46
CA VAL A 268 15.34 -21.70 -8.56
C VAL A 268 15.23 -21.25 -10.02
N SER A 269 15.82 -22.00 -10.97
CA SER A 269 15.75 -21.69 -12.41
C SER A 269 14.31 -21.77 -12.93
N THR A 270 13.55 -22.81 -12.54
CA THR A 270 12.12 -22.92 -12.87
C THR A 270 11.33 -21.73 -12.33
N ARG A 271 11.63 -21.27 -11.10
CA ARG A 271 10.97 -20.10 -10.51
C ARG A 271 11.30 -18.80 -11.24
N ILE A 272 12.53 -18.63 -11.71
CA ILE A 272 12.95 -17.47 -12.51
C ILE A 272 12.15 -17.41 -13.81
N GLU A 273 12.08 -18.53 -14.55
CA GLU A 273 11.33 -18.59 -15.81
C GLU A 273 9.82 -18.42 -15.60
N ALA A 274 9.25 -19.02 -14.56
CA ALA A 274 7.84 -18.81 -14.22
C ALA A 274 7.54 -17.33 -13.90
N ALA A 275 8.39 -16.67 -13.11
CA ALA A 275 8.25 -15.25 -12.81
C ALA A 275 8.38 -14.39 -14.09
N LYS A 276 9.31 -14.74 -14.99
CA LYS A 276 9.48 -14.07 -16.30
C LYS A 276 8.22 -14.21 -17.17
N THR A 277 7.65 -15.40 -17.25
CA THR A 277 6.38 -15.65 -17.96
C THR A 277 5.24 -14.80 -17.38
N ASN A 278 5.11 -14.75 -16.05
CA ASN A 278 4.09 -13.93 -15.38
C ASN A 278 4.30 -12.43 -15.64
N ILE A 279 5.54 -11.94 -15.60
CA ILE A 279 5.87 -10.55 -15.96
C ILE A 279 5.43 -10.28 -17.39
N CYS A 280 5.78 -11.15 -18.34
CA CYS A 280 5.43 -10.95 -19.74
C CYS A 280 3.91 -11.01 -20.00
N SER A 281 3.17 -11.83 -19.25
CA SER A 281 1.71 -11.87 -19.30
C SER A 281 1.07 -10.56 -18.85
N GLU A 282 1.63 -9.88 -17.85
CA GLU A 282 1.13 -8.57 -17.41
C GLU A 282 1.60 -7.44 -18.33
N MET A 283 2.84 -7.50 -18.80
CA MET A 283 3.40 -6.55 -19.76
C MET A 283 2.59 -6.50 -21.05
N SER A 284 2.13 -7.65 -21.58
CA SER A 284 1.34 -7.68 -22.82
C SER A 284 -0.04 -7.03 -22.69
N LYS A 285 -0.53 -6.86 -21.46
CA LYS A 285 -1.81 -6.21 -21.14
C LYS A 285 -1.61 -4.76 -20.67
N LEU A 286 -0.37 -4.31 -20.50
CA LEU A 286 -0.03 -2.95 -20.11
C LEU A 286 -0.08 -2.04 -21.33
N THR A 287 -0.76 -0.90 -21.21
CA THR A 287 -0.86 0.10 -22.28
C THR A 287 -0.68 1.51 -21.73
N ALA A 288 0.00 2.37 -22.51
CA ALA A 288 0.11 3.80 -22.23
C ALA A 288 -1.10 4.58 -22.77
N THR A 289 -1.97 3.95 -23.57
CA THR A 289 -3.15 4.60 -24.15
C THR A 289 -4.13 5.03 -23.06
N GLY A 290 -4.58 6.29 -23.12
CA GLY A 290 -5.55 6.84 -22.18
C GLY A 290 -4.98 7.25 -20.82
N VAL A 291 -3.74 6.86 -20.50
CA VAL A 291 -3.04 7.29 -19.27
C VAL A 291 -2.81 8.79 -19.34
N THR A 292 -3.35 9.58 -18.40
CA THR A 292 -3.29 11.06 -18.42
C THR A 292 -2.14 11.60 -17.57
N ASP A 293 -1.72 10.87 -16.55
CA ASP A 293 -0.55 11.21 -15.73
C ASP A 293 0.75 10.99 -16.53
N ASN A 294 1.54 12.06 -16.68
CA ASN A 294 2.75 12.03 -17.49
C ASN A 294 3.88 11.19 -16.87
N GLU A 295 4.01 11.19 -15.55
CA GLU A 295 5.03 10.39 -14.84
C GLU A 295 4.69 8.91 -14.92
N LEU A 296 3.41 8.57 -14.70
CA LEU A 296 2.91 7.21 -14.87
C LEU A 296 3.09 6.74 -16.31
N ARG A 297 2.71 7.57 -17.30
CA ARG A 297 2.86 7.23 -18.72
C ARG A 297 4.32 6.94 -19.06
N ALA A 298 5.26 7.74 -18.54
CA ALA A 298 6.69 7.49 -18.73
C ALA A 298 7.11 6.14 -18.13
N ARG A 299 6.71 5.83 -16.89
CA ARG A 299 6.96 4.52 -16.24
C ARG A 299 6.40 3.36 -17.06
N VAL A 300 5.20 3.51 -17.62
CA VAL A 300 4.59 2.49 -18.50
C VAL A 300 5.43 2.28 -19.76
N VAL A 301 5.83 3.36 -20.44
CA VAL A 301 6.65 3.31 -21.64
C VAL A 301 8.00 2.65 -21.36
N ASP A 302 8.66 3.04 -20.27
CA ASP A 302 9.95 2.46 -19.86
C ASP A 302 9.81 0.97 -19.53
N ALA A 303 8.74 0.60 -18.83
CA ALA A 303 8.47 -0.80 -18.53
C ALA A 303 8.30 -1.64 -19.80
N LEU A 304 7.61 -1.09 -20.82
CA LEU A 304 7.38 -1.72 -22.13
C LEU A 304 8.68 -1.81 -22.95
N ALA A 305 9.48 -0.74 -22.99
CA ALA A 305 10.74 -0.70 -23.71
C ALA A 305 11.79 -1.68 -23.13
N GLY A 306 11.79 -1.85 -21.79
CA GLY A 306 12.70 -2.77 -21.11
C GLY A 306 12.25 -4.24 -21.10
N ALA A 307 11.09 -4.58 -21.67
CA ALA A 307 10.56 -5.94 -21.65
C ALA A 307 11.19 -6.80 -22.75
N ASN A 308 12.16 -7.65 -22.38
CA ASN A 308 12.61 -8.78 -23.22
C ASN A 308 11.63 -9.96 -23.14
N CYS A 309 10.39 -9.70 -23.57
CA CYS A 309 9.32 -10.70 -23.62
C CYS A 309 9.22 -11.25 -25.05
N THR A 310 10.11 -12.19 -25.40
CA THR A 310 9.89 -12.99 -26.61
C THR A 310 8.63 -13.82 -26.40
N PRO A 311 7.63 -13.78 -27.31
CA PRO A 311 6.47 -14.65 -27.20
C PRO A 311 6.95 -16.10 -27.19
N PRO A 312 6.40 -17.00 -26.34
CA PRO A 312 6.63 -18.42 -26.52
C PRO A 312 6.22 -18.78 -27.95
N ALA A 313 7.08 -19.52 -28.66
CA ALA A 313 6.79 -19.97 -30.01
C ALA A 313 5.41 -20.64 -30.00
N GLN A 314 4.47 -20.08 -30.76
CA GLN A 314 3.16 -20.70 -30.94
C GLN A 314 3.41 -22.12 -31.45
N ALA A 315 2.97 -23.11 -30.68
CA ALA A 315 2.85 -24.46 -31.19
C ALA A 315 1.95 -24.36 -32.42
N LYS A 316 2.50 -24.69 -33.59
CA LYS A 316 1.71 -24.80 -34.81
C LYS A 316 0.79 -26.01 -34.63
N ASP A 317 -0.50 -25.76 -34.64
CA ASP A 317 -1.53 -26.80 -34.84
C ASP A 317 -1.30 -27.54 -36.18
#